data_AF-A0A1V5P1S2-F1
#
_entry.id   AF-A0A1V5P1S2-F1
#
_cell.length_a   1.000
_cell.length_b   1.000
_cell.length_c   1.000
_cell.angle_alpha   90.00
_cell.angle_beta   90.00
_cell.angle_gamma   90.00
#
_symmetry.space_group_name_H-M   'P 1'
#
loop_
_entity.id
_entity.type
_entity.pdbx_description
1 polymer ?
#
loop_
_entity_poly.entity_id
_entity_poly.type
_entity_poly.pdbx_seq_one_letter_code
_entity_poly.pdbx_strand_id
1 'polypeptide(L)'
;MRQYTQKDGLCNDLVQGLYEDTKGNIWLTTRFGGASKFDGKSFTTYSDKNGLNNNFVWTVYEDHSGNLWFATAGGGVTKFDGKKYTTYTSKDGLPDDYVQSILEDADGNLWFGAGTGLARFDGEKFISYQGKSDGC
;
A
#
# COMPACT_ATOMS: atom_id res chain seq x y z
N MET A 1 -4.85 10.51 27.79
CA MET A 1 -4.35 9.82 26.58
C MET A 1 -5.44 8.86 26.12
N ARG A 2 -5.87 8.93 24.85
CA ARG A 2 -6.87 7.99 24.30
C ARG A 2 -6.13 6.87 23.56
N GLN A 3 -6.57 5.64 23.75
CA GLN A 3 -6.02 4.45 23.09
C GLN A 3 -7.08 3.86 22.16
N TYR A 4 -6.65 3.24 21.07
CA TYR A 4 -7.51 2.56 20.11
C TYR A 4 -6.98 1.15 19.87
N THR A 5 -7.88 0.18 19.86
CA THR A 5 -7.61 -1.25 19.69
C THR A 5 -8.62 -1.87 18.72
N GLN A 6 -8.52 -3.18 18.48
CA GLN A 6 -9.54 -3.92 17.73
C GLN A 6 -10.96 -3.77 18.29
N LYS A 7 -11.10 -3.54 19.60
CA LYS A 7 -12.41 -3.30 20.23
C LYS A 7 -13.04 -1.97 19.78
N ASP A 8 -12.23 -1.04 19.31
CA ASP A 8 -12.65 0.28 18.85
C ASP A 8 -12.86 0.33 17.32
N GLY A 9 -12.58 -0.78 16.62
CA GLY A 9 -12.77 -0.93 15.17
C GLY A 9 -11.49 -1.00 14.33
N LEU A 10 -10.31 -0.88 14.95
CA LEU A 10 -9.03 -1.12 14.27
C LEU A 10 -8.98 -2.56 13.74
N CYS A 11 -8.46 -2.79 12.53
CA CYS A 11 -8.47 -4.13 11.96
C CYS A 11 -7.51 -5.10 12.68
N ASN A 12 -6.42 -4.58 13.27
CA ASN A 12 -5.45 -5.36 14.03
C ASN A 12 -4.63 -4.46 14.97
N ASP A 13 -4.31 -4.96 16.17
CA ASP A 13 -3.53 -4.20 17.16
C ASP A 13 -2.03 -4.08 16.79
N LEU A 14 -1.53 -4.89 15.85
CA LEU A 14 -0.15 -4.84 15.35
C LEU A 14 0.00 -3.82 14.22
N VAL A 15 -0.10 -2.55 14.57
CA VAL A 15 0.15 -1.42 13.65
C VAL A 15 1.63 -1.36 13.28
N GLN A 16 1.93 -1.17 12.00
CA GLN A 16 3.28 -1.03 11.48
C GLN A 16 3.60 0.35 10.91
N GLY A 17 2.61 0.97 10.28
CA GLY A 17 2.80 2.23 9.58
C GLY A 17 1.64 3.17 9.79
N LEU A 18 1.93 4.45 9.63
CA LEU A 18 0.97 5.54 9.65
C LEU A 18 1.13 6.38 8.40
N TYR A 19 0.01 6.83 7.85
CA TYR A 19 -0.03 7.76 6.73
C TYR A 19 -1.23 8.71 6.90
N GLU A 20 -1.04 10.00 6.69
CA GLU A 20 -2.14 10.98 6.68
C GLU A 20 -2.47 11.31 5.22
N ASP A 21 -3.73 11.11 4.85
CA ASP A 21 -4.19 11.45 3.49
C ASP A 21 -4.53 12.94 3.35
N THR A 22 -4.80 13.39 2.13
CA THR A 22 -5.06 14.81 1.84
C THR A 22 -6.31 15.37 2.52
N LYS A 23 -7.17 14.51 3.07
CA LYS A 23 -8.40 14.88 3.79
C LYS A 23 -8.21 14.84 5.31
N GLY A 24 -7.00 14.57 5.79
CA GLY A 24 -6.67 14.48 7.21
C GLY A 24 -7.12 13.17 7.86
N ASN A 25 -7.45 12.13 7.08
CA ASN A 25 -7.69 10.80 7.67
C ASN A 25 -6.35 10.14 7.97
N ILE A 26 -6.30 9.39 9.07
CA ILE A 26 -5.13 8.63 9.47
C ILE A 26 -5.29 7.18 9.03
N TRP A 27 -4.38 6.73 8.20
CA TRP A 27 -4.25 5.35 7.77
C TRP A 27 -3.29 4.60 8.69
N LEU A 28 -3.68 3.40 9.11
CA LEU A 28 -2.91 2.49 9.93
C LEU A 28 -2.72 1.19 9.17
N THR A 29 -1.48 0.84 8.85
CA THR A 29 -1.15 -0.43 8.19
C THR A 29 -0.85 -1.50 9.23
N THR A 30 -1.18 -2.76 8.93
CA THR A 30 -1.05 -3.86 9.90
C THR A 30 -0.46 -5.12 9.27
N ARG A 31 0.09 -6.01 10.11
CA ARG A 31 0.67 -7.29 9.65
C ARG A 31 -0.33 -8.28 9.06
N PHE A 32 -1.55 -8.30 9.58
CA PHE A 32 -2.48 -9.40 9.30
C PHE A 32 -3.94 -8.97 9.12
N GLY A 33 -4.26 -7.69 9.34
CA GLY A 33 -5.63 -7.16 9.25
C GLY A 33 -5.89 -6.32 8.01
N GLY A 34 -4.88 -6.09 7.15
CA GLY A 34 -4.93 -5.12 6.08
C GLY A 34 -4.56 -3.72 6.59
N ALA A 35 -5.36 -2.72 6.20
CA ALA A 35 -5.22 -1.34 6.66
C ALA A 35 -6.53 -0.80 7.23
N SER A 36 -6.43 0.09 8.22
CA SER A 36 -7.58 0.84 8.74
C SER A 36 -7.42 2.32 8.43
N LYS A 37 -8.47 2.95 7.94
CA LYS A 37 -8.59 4.41 7.83
C LYS A 37 -9.40 4.94 9.02
N PHE A 38 -8.87 5.93 9.73
CA PHE A 38 -9.53 6.64 10.81
C PHE A 38 -9.88 8.06 10.39
N ASP A 39 -11.17 8.38 10.40
CA ASP A 39 -11.71 9.69 9.99
C ASP A 39 -11.88 10.69 11.16
N GLY A 40 -11.27 10.38 12.31
CA GLY A 40 -11.45 11.13 13.55
C GLY A 40 -12.62 10.65 14.42
N LYS A 41 -13.51 9.80 13.88
CA LYS A 41 -14.69 9.27 14.59
C LYS A 41 -14.73 7.74 14.59
N SER A 42 -14.43 7.12 13.47
CA SER A 42 -14.62 5.69 13.21
C SER A 42 -13.51 5.12 12.34
N PHE A 43 -13.36 3.80 12.38
CA PHE A 43 -12.43 3.07 11.52
C PHE A 43 -13.17 2.43 10.35
N THR A 44 -12.57 2.51 9.16
CA THR A 44 -12.94 1.72 7.98
C THR A 44 -11.80 0.77 7.65
N THR A 45 -12.11 -0.52 7.47
CA THR A 45 -11.11 -1.56 7.17
C THR A 45 -11.03 -1.84 5.67
N TYR A 46 -9.80 -2.00 5.18
CA TYR A 46 -9.45 -2.42 3.83
C TYR A 46 -8.65 -3.71 3.95
N SER A 47 -9.21 -4.83 3.49
CA SER A 47 -8.61 -6.16 3.57
C SER A 47 -8.92 -7.01 2.33
N ASP A 48 -8.45 -8.26 2.33
CA ASP A 48 -8.77 -9.29 1.34
C ASP A 48 -10.27 -9.51 1.16
N LYS A 49 -11.05 -9.38 2.22
CA LYS A 49 -12.53 -9.40 2.16
C LYS A 49 -13.11 -8.28 1.31
N ASN A 50 -12.36 -7.21 1.07
CA ASN A 50 -12.77 -6.07 0.26
C ASN A 50 -12.12 -6.04 -1.13
N GLY A 51 -11.07 -6.84 -1.36
CA GLY A 51 -10.36 -6.91 -2.65
C GLY A 51 -8.86 -6.68 -2.58
N LEU A 52 -8.26 -6.48 -1.39
CA LEU A 52 -6.79 -6.50 -1.29
C LEU A 52 -6.26 -7.90 -1.60
N ASN A 53 -5.11 -8.00 -2.26
CA ASN A 53 -4.51 -9.30 -2.55
C ASN A 53 -3.78 -9.92 -1.33
N ASN A 54 -3.47 -9.12 -0.32
CA ASN A 54 -2.75 -9.54 0.88
C ASN A 54 -3.05 -8.59 2.05
N ASN A 55 -3.21 -9.14 3.25
CA ASN A 55 -3.51 -8.39 4.48
C ASN A 55 -2.27 -7.94 5.25
N PHE A 56 -1.07 -8.32 4.81
CA PHE A 56 0.17 -7.79 5.34
C PHE A 56 0.54 -6.54 4.55
N VAL A 57 -0.02 -5.40 4.97
CA VAL A 57 0.19 -4.10 4.33
C VAL A 57 1.35 -3.39 5.03
N TRP A 58 2.34 -2.98 4.26
CA TRP A 58 3.45 -2.15 4.75
C TRP A 58 3.11 -0.67 4.62
N THR A 59 2.67 -0.26 3.43
CA THR A 59 2.47 1.14 3.08
C THR A 59 1.10 1.35 2.46
N VAL A 60 0.45 2.44 2.86
CA VAL A 60 -0.69 3.03 2.15
C VAL A 60 -0.27 4.40 1.64
N TYR A 61 -0.68 4.73 0.42
CA TYR A 61 -0.40 6.02 -0.20
C TYR A 61 -1.61 6.49 -1.02
N GLU A 62 -2.02 7.75 -0.88
CA GLU A 62 -2.99 8.41 -1.75
C GLU A 62 -2.21 9.13 -2.86
N ASP A 63 -2.46 8.76 -4.12
CA ASP A 63 -1.90 9.49 -5.27
C ASP A 63 -2.61 10.84 -5.50
N HIS A 64 -2.03 11.71 -6.32
CA HIS A 64 -2.63 13.03 -6.61
C HIS A 64 -4.01 12.95 -7.29
N SER A 65 -4.38 11.79 -7.85
CA SER A 65 -5.71 11.55 -8.42
C SER A 65 -6.71 11.02 -7.38
N GLY A 66 -6.30 10.85 -6.13
CA GLY A 66 -7.12 10.33 -5.03
C GLY A 66 -7.29 8.81 -5.04
N ASN A 67 -6.50 8.08 -5.83
CA ASN A 67 -6.48 6.62 -5.74
C ASN A 67 -5.61 6.19 -4.56
N LEU A 68 -6.01 5.09 -3.93
CA LEU A 68 -5.29 4.52 -2.81
C LEU A 68 -4.44 3.35 -3.28
N TRP A 69 -3.20 3.30 -2.83
CA TRP A 69 -2.24 2.26 -3.16
C TRP A 69 -1.80 1.55 -1.89
N PHE A 70 -1.88 0.22 -1.92
CA PHE A 70 -1.57 -0.67 -0.79
C PHE A 70 -0.38 -1.56 -1.17
N ALA A 71 0.78 -1.26 -0.60
CA ALA A 71 2.01 -2.04 -0.78
C ALA A 71 2.06 -3.17 0.24
N THR A 72 2.31 -4.41 -0.20
CA THR A 72 2.14 -5.60 0.64
C THR A 72 3.37 -6.50 0.67
N ALA A 73 3.44 -7.32 1.72
CA ALA A 73 4.47 -8.35 1.89
C ALA A 73 4.13 -9.62 1.10
N GLY A 74 4.47 -9.65 -0.19
CA GLY A 74 4.35 -10.82 -1.05
C GLY A 74 3.05 -10.89 -1.86
N GLY A 75 2.22 -9.84 -1.82
CA GLY A 75 1.01 -9.72 -2.64
C GLY A 75 1.12 -8.71 -3.78
N GLY A 76 2.29 -8.07 -3.94
CA GLY A 76 2.48 -6.93 -4.85
C GLY A 76 1.86 -5.64 -4.30
N VAL A 77 1.29 -4.85 -5.21
CA VAL A 77 0.60 -3.60 -4.89
C VAL A 77 -0.83 -3.65 -5.38
N THR A 78 -1.78 -3.30 -4.52
CA THR A 78 -3.19 -3.13 -4.92
C THR A 78 -3.53 -1.64 -5.00
N LYS A 79 -4.09 -1.19 -6.13
CA LYS A 79 -4.71 0.12 -6.33
C LYS A 79 -6.21 0.03 -6.07
N PHE A 80 -6.78 1.00 -5.38
CA PHE A 80 -8.22 1.20 -5.24
C PHE A 80 -8.61 2.61 -5.73
N ASP A 81 -9.43 2.67 -6.78
CA ASP A 81 -9.88 3.93 -7.41
C ASP A 81 -11.17 4.52 -6.78
N GLY A 82 -11.58 4.00 -5.62
CA GLY A 82 -12.87 4.31 -5.00
C GLY A 82 -14.02 3.39 -5.43
N LYS A 83 -13.83 2.55 -6.45
CA LYS A 83 -14.84 1.59 -6.96
C LYS A 83 -14.27 0.18 -7.14
N LYS A 84 -13.07 0.05 -7.69
CA LYS A 84 -12.45 -1.20 -8.11
C LYS A 84 -11.05 -1.34 -7.51
N TYR A 85 -10.75 -2.57 -7.09
CA TYR A 85 -9.40 -2.99 -6.73
C TYR A 85 -8.69 -3.58 -7.97
N THR A 86 -7.47 -3.12 -8.22
CA THR A 86 -6.59 -3.64 -9.29
C THR A 86 -5.24 -3.96 -8.67
N THR A 87 -4.77 -5.20 -8.81
CA THR A 87 -3.51 -5.65 -8.23
C THR A 87 -2.46 -5.79 -9.31
N TYR A 88 -1.26 -5.30 -9.00
CA TYR A 88 -0.06 -5.43 -9.80
C TYR A 88 0.97 -6.25 -9.04
N THR A 89 1.59 -7.19 -9.75
CA THR A 89 2.57 -8.14 -9.25
C THR A 89 3.83 -8.09 -10.11
N SER A 90 4.80 -8.94 -9.80
CA SER A 90 5.96 -9.22 -10.63
C SER A 90 5.61 -9.63 -12.06
N LYS A 91 4.43 -10.25 -12.27
CA LYS A 91 3.92 -10.59 -13.61
C LYS A 91 3.51 -9.37 -14.43
N ASP A 92 3.23 -8.26 -13.76
CA ASP A 92 2.79 -7.00 -14.36
C ASP A 92 3.96 -5.99 -14.48
N GLY A 93 5.16 -6.38 -14.06
CA GLY A 93 6.39 -5.62 -14.23
C GLY A 93 6.97 -5.01 -12.95
N LEU A 94 6.46 -5.35 -11.75
CA LEU A 94 7.18 -5.07 -10.50
C LEU A 94 8.47 -5.92 -10.39
N PRO A 95 9.53 -5.46 -9.70
CA PRO A 95 10.73 -6.26 -9.50
C PRO A 95 10.48 -7.55 -8.71
N ASP A 96 9.61 -7.48 -7.70
CA ASP A 96 9.05 -8.61 -6.95
C ASP A 96 7.73 -8.22 -6.28
N ASP A 97 7.11 -9.19 -5.60
CA ASP A 97 5.80 -9.02 -4.93
C ASP A 97 5.91 -8.48 -3.49
N TYR A 98 7.13 -8.18 -2.99
CA TYR A 98 7.40 -7.63 -1.66
C TYR A 98 7.66 -6.12 -1.75
N VAL A 99 6.58 -5.35 -1.91
CA VAL A 99 6.68 -3.89 -2.08
C VAL A 99 6.52 -3.16 -0.76
N GLN A 100 7.58 -2.50 -0.30
CA GLN A 100 7.68 -1.89 1.02
C GLN A 100 7.33 -0.40 1.01
N SER A 101 7.60 0.33 -0.06
CA SER A 101 7.43 1.78 -0.12
C SER A 101 6.78 2.24 -1.43
N ILE A 102 6.07 3.36 -1.34
CA ILE A 102 5.42 4.04 -2.46
C ILE A 102 5.75 5.52 -2.36
N LEU A 103 6.08 6.15 -3.49
CA LEU A 103 6.29 7.59 -3.63
C LEU A 103 5.72 8.03 -4.97
N GLU A 104 5.12 9.22 -5.05
CA GLU A 104 4.79 9.87 -6.33
C GLU A 104 5.79 10.99 -6.62
N ASP A 105 6.28 11.04 -7.86
CA ASP A 105 7.12 12.16 -8.31
C ASP A 105 6.29 13.33 -8.85
N ALA A 106 6.96 14.44 -9.17
CA ALA A 106 6.30 15.66 -9.63
C ALA A 106 5.64 15.53 -11.01
N ASP A 107 6.00 14.51 -11.79
CA ASP A 107 5.41 14.22 -13.09
C ASP A 107 4.21 13.25 -12.97
N GLY A 108 3.86 12.84 -11.74
CA GLY A 108 2.77 11.92 -11.44
C GLY A 108 3.13 10.45 -11.61
N ASN A 109 4.43 10.10 -11.77
CA ASN A 109 4.82 8.70 -11.78
C ASN A 109 4.90 8.17 -10.35
N LEU A 110 4.43 6.94 -10.17
CA LEU A 110 4.54 6.23 -8.91
C LEU A 110 5.77 5.34 -8.89
N TRP A 111 6.56 5.48 -7.84
CA TRP A 111 7.76 4.71 -7.55
C TRP A 111 7.49 3.72 -6.44
N PHE A 112 7.85 2.47 -6.68
CA PHE A 112 7.62 1.34 -5.79
C PHE A 112 8.96 0.72 -5.39
N GLY A 113 9.27 0.76 -4.09
CA GLY A 113 10.42 0.06 -3.53
C GLY A 113 10.07 -1.39 -3.25
N ALA A 114 10.62 -2.30 -4.04
CA ALA A 114 10.45 -3.75 -3.91
C ALA A 114 11.72 -4.39 -3.31
N GLY A 115 11.62 -5.64 -2.87
CA GLY A 115 12.74 -6.33 -2.19
C GLY A 115 14.03 -6.46 -3.03
N THR A 116 13.89 -6.48 -4.35
CA THR A 116 14.97 -6.73 -5.33
C THR A 116 15.25 -5.53 -6.24
N GLY A 117 14.52 -4.42 -6.08
CA GLY A 117 14.71 -3.26 -6.93
C GLY A 117 13.62 -2.20 -6.79
N LEU A 118 13.60 -1.28 -7.75
CA LEU A 118 12.63 -0.21 -7.85
C LEU A 118 11.77 -0.38 -9.09
N ALA A 119 10.48 -0.03 -9.01
CA ALA A 119 9.59 0.05 -10.16
C ALA A 119 9.06 1.47 -10.30
N ARG A 120 9.00 2.00 -11.53
CA ARG A 120 8.27 3.23 -11.85
C ARG A 120 7.02 2.89 -12.67
N PHE A 121 5.88 3.44 -12.30
CA PHE A 121 4.60 3.30 -13.00
C PHE A 121 4.15 4.67 -13.53
N ASP A 122 3.86 4.74 -14.82
CA ASP A 122 3.46 5.97 -15.52
C ASP A 122 1.93 6.13 -15.65
N GLY A 123 1.16 5.26 -15.00
CA GLY A 123 -0.30 5.18 -15.14
C GLY A 123 -0.76 4.04 -16.05
N GLU A 124 0.11 3.52 -16.90
CA GLU A 124 -0.21 2.44 -17.84
C GLU A 124 0.70 1.21 -17.66
N LYS A 125 2.00 1.42 -17.45
CA LYS A 125 2.99 0.34 -17.42
C LYS A 125 4.07 0.56 -16.36
N PHE A 126 4.70 -0.55 -15.98
CA PHE A 126 5.87 -0.54 -15.09
C PHE A 126 7.18 -0.53 -15.87
N ILE A 127 8.16 0.21 -15.36
CA ILE A 127 9.57 0.11 -15.73
C ILE A 127 10.33 -0.28 -14.46
N SER A 128 10.98 -1.45 -14.48
CA SER A 128 11.72 -1.99 -13.34
C SER A 128 13.22 -1.76 -13.44
N TYR A 129 13.82 -1.48 -12.29
CA TYR A 129 15.24 -1.23 -12.07
C TYR A 129 15.74 -2.17 -10.97
N GLN A 130 16.29 -3.31 -11.38
CA GLN A 130 16.89 -4.28 -10.47
C GLN A 130 18.39 -4.06 -10.36
N GLY A 131 18.93 -4.24 -9.15
CA GLY A 131 20.38 -4.35 -8.99
C GLY A 131 20.87 -5.62 -9.70
N LYS A 132 21.96 -5.53 -10.46
CA LYS A 132 22.65 -6.76 -10.88
C LYS A 132 23.03 -7.51 -9.62
N SER A 133 22.54 -8.74 -9.48
CA SER A 133 23.12 -9.67 -8.52
C SER A 133 24.50 -10.04 -9.06
N ASP A 134 25.50 -9.22 -8.75
CA ASP A 134 26.88 -9.65 -8.85
C ASP A 134 27.03 -10.74 -7.78
N GLY A 135 26.91 -12.00 -8.22
CA GLY A 135 27.02 -13.15 -7.35
C GLY A 135 28.36 -13.13 -6.62
N CYS A 136 28.32 -12.84 -5.33
CA CYS A 136 29.40 -13.11 -4.39
C CYS A 136 29.34 -14.56 -3.94
#